data_AF-A0A3Q8WTI0-F1
#
_entry.id   AF-A0A3Q8WTI0-F1
#
_cell.length_a   1.000
_cell.length_b   1.000
_cell.length_c   1.000
_cell.angle_alpha   90.00
_cell.angle_beta   90.00
_cell.angle_gamma   90.00
#
_symmetry.space_group_name_H-M   'P 1'
#
loop_
_entity.id
_entity.type
_entity.pdbx_description
1 polymer ?
#
loop_
_entity_poly.entity_id
_entity_poly.type
_entity_poly.pdbx_seq_one_letter_code
_entity_poly.pdbx_strand_id
1 'polypeptide(L)'
;MILEGGTDPDSIHALAQAATRSLADHRAGLLPEPIMLVAPGQTDVQQVESRPGTAFLLRTSGSSTGTGSLVEIGWPSIIASAEATAEALGGHGRWLASLPVHHIAGLQTVLRSVLAGLEPLPYTVGNPVPDGRCYLSLVPTQLRRVLADPALCEALTSVDRILVGGQATPAALLAESRERGLRLVTTYGMTETCGGCVYDGRPIGETTIALEEGRIIIEGPVVALGYAGQASFDGRFVTNDAGEITDRLTVLGRIDDAITTGGLTIMPTLLEDLVAELTGTPSVGVGVPDEEWGERLVLVTEGRADARRIRKQAKLRLGAEYAPKEVISAAELGLEALPLRDSGKVDRRLVAQMIRKGR
;
A
#
# COMPACT_ATOMS: atom_id res chain seq x y z
N MET A 1 -8.79 -2.25 -24.19
CA MET A 1 -8.52 -0.79 -24.19
C MET A 1 -7.34 -0.46 -23.28
N ILE A 2 -6.50 0.52 -23.63
CA ILE A 2 -5.43 1.05 -22.77
C ILE A 2 -5.80 2.49 -22.37
N LEU A 3 -5.68 2.83 -21.09
CA LEU A 3 -5.85 4.18 -20.57
C LEU A 3 -4.62 4.61 -19.79
N GLU A 4 -4.20 5.85 -20.03
CA GLU A 4 -3.20 6.52 -19.21
C GLU A 4 -3.86 6.94 -17.88
N GLY A 5 -3.33 6.44 -16.77
CA GLY A 5 -3.76 6.83 -15.44
C GLY A 5 -3.04 8.08 -14.96
N GLY A 6 -3.38 8.54 -13.76
CA GLY A 6 -2.87 9.80 -13.23
C GLY A 6 -3.76 10.28 -12.11
N THR A 7 -3.49 11.49 -11.62
CA THR A 7 -4.36 12.20 -10.66
C THR A 7 -5.12 13.35 -11.30
N ASP A 8 -4.87 13.64 -12.57
CA ASP A 8 -5.51 14.74 -13.29
C ASP A 8 -6.98 14.41 -13.62
N PRO A 9 -7.82 15.46 -13.80
CA PRO A 9 -9.23 15.29 -14.11
C PRO A 9 -9.51 14.46 -15.37
N ASP A 10 -8.68 14.58 -16.40
CA ASP A 10 -8.92 13.92 -17.70
C ASP A 10 -8.74 12.39 -17.56
N SER A 11 -7.65 11.94 -16.94
CA SER A 11 -7.44 10.51 -16.62
C SER A 11 -8.56 9.94 -15.76
N ILE A 12 -9.02 10.68 -14.74
CA ILE A 12 -10.11 10.26 -13.85
C ILE A 12 -11.43 10.13 -14.63
N HIS A 13 -11.76 11.12 -15.45
CA HIS A 13 -13.00 11.14 -16.23
C HIS A 13 -13.00 10.05 -17.32
N ALA A 14 -11.88 9.87 -18.04
CA ALA A 14 -11.73 8.83 -19.05
C ALA A 14 -11.94 7.43 -18.44
N LEU A 15 -11.34 7.17 -17.27
CA LEU A 15 -11.56 5.94 -16.53
C LEU A 15 -13.02 5.77 -16.12
N ALA A 16 -13.65 6.81 -15.56
CA ALA A 16 -15.04 6.76 -15.11
C ALA A 16 -15.99 6.38 -16.26
N GLN A 17 -15.82 7.00 -17.43
CA GLN A 17 -16.61 6.71 -18.61
C GLN A 17 -16.40 5.27 -19.12
N ALA A 18 -15.14 4.82 -19.20
CA ALA A 18 -14.82 3.47 -19.65
C ALA A 18 -15.36 2.41 -18.68
N ALA A 19 -15.19 2.63 -17.37
CA ALA A 19 -15.72 1.78 -16.32
C ALA A 19 -17.25 1.72 -16.34
N THR A 20 -17.93 2.85 -16.57
CA THR A 20 -19.40 2.88 -16.65
C THR A 20 -19.93 2.02 -17.81
N ARG A 21 -19.30 2.11 -18.99
CA ARG A 21 -19.65 1.26 -20.14
C ARG A 21 -19.37 -0.22 -19.86
N SER A 22 -18.17 -0.53 -19.38
CA SER A 22 -17.77 -1.91 -19.04
C SER A 22 -18.66 -2.53 -17.95
N LEU A 23 -19.10 -1.74 -16.97
CA LEU A 23 -20.05 -2.19 -15.95
C LEU A 23 -21.44 -2.47 -16.53
N ALA A 24 -21.90 -1.67 -17.48
CA ALA A 24 -23.18 -1.90 -18.16
C ALA A 24 -23.15 -3.21 -18.95
N ASP A 25 -22.05 -3.47 -19.67
CA ASP A 25 -21.83 -4.74 -20.39
C ASP A 25 -21.85 -5.93 -19.42
N HIS A 26 -21.12 -5.83 -18.31
CA HIS A 26 -21.11 -6.87 -17.27
C HIS A 26 -22.51 -7.14 -16.71
N ARG A 27 -23.30 -6.09 -16.42
CA ARG A 27 -24.68 -6.21 -15.94
C ARG A 27 -25.62 -6.81 -16.98
N ALA A 28 -25.32 -6.65 -18.27
CA ALA A 28 -26.04 -7.28 -19.37
C ALA A 28 -25.61 -8.74 -19.63
N GLY A 29 -24.65 -9.28 -18.86
CA GLY A 29 -24.12 -10.63 -19.03
C GLY A 29 -23.08 -10.75 -20.15
N LEU A 30 -22.57 -9.63 -20.65
CA LEU A 30 -21.52 -9.61 -21.67
C LEU A 30 -20.13 -9.70 -21.01
N LEU A 31 -19.18 -10.31 -21.71
CA LEU A 31 -17.78 -10.28 -21.29
C LEU A 31 -17.22 -8.87 -21.49
N PRO A 32 -16.59 -8.26 -20.47
CA PRO A 32 -16.01 -6.93 -20.61
C PRO A 32 -14.78 -6.98 -21.51
N GLU A 33 -14.57 -5.92 -22.29
CA GLU A 33 -13.25 -5.66 -22.87
C GLU A 33 -12.30 -5.18 -21.75
N PRO A 34 -11.13 -5.81 -21.55
CA PRO A 34 -10.19 -5.41 -20.50
C PRO A 34 -9.71 -3.97 -20.67
N ILE A 35 -9.74 -3.21 -19.58
CA ILE A 35 -9.17 -1.87 -19.48
C ILE A 35 -7.81 -1.97 -18.78
N MET A 36 -6.73 -1.76 -19.52
CA MET A 36 -5.38 -1.71 -18.98
C MET A 36 -5.02 -0.28 -18.57
N LEU A 37 -4.67 -0.10 -17.31
CA LEU A 37 -4.25 1.18 -16.76
C LEU A 37 -2.72 1.24 -16.71
N VAL A 38 -2.14 2.30 -17.28
CA VAL A 38 -0.69 2.50 -17.33
C VAL A 38 -0.29 3.84 -16.71
N ALA A 39 0.95 3.93 -16.23
CA ALA A 39 1.45 5.18 -15.68
C ALA A 39 1.63 6.24 -16.78
N PRO A 40 1.58 7.54 -16.45
CA PRO A 40 1.81 8.60 -17.41
C PRO A 40 3.09 8.41 -18.22
N GLY A 41 3.02 8.63 -19.53
CA GLY A 41 4.14 8.51 -20.45
C GLY A 41 4.62 7.09 -20.77
N GLN A 42 3.94 6.04 -20.29
CA GLN A 42 4.23 4.66 -20.71
C GLN A 42 3.64 4.38 -22.10
N THR A 43 4.52 4.28 -23.10
CA THR A 43 4.14 4.09 -24.51
C THR A 43 4.35 2.66 -25.02
N ASP A 44 5.23 1.87 -24.38
CA ASP A 44 5.50 0.49 -24.77
C ASP A 44 4.65 -0.49 -23.94
N VAL A 45 3.41 -0.65 -24.36
CA VAL A 45 2.41 -1.48 -23.66
C VAL A 45 1.97 -2.59 -24.60
N GLN A 46 2.53 -3.78 -24.41
CA GLN A 46 2.07 -4.95 -25.13
C GLN A 46 0.69 -5.35 -24.64
N GLN A 47 -0.24 -5.57 -25.58
CA GLN A 47 -1.50 -6.24 -25.26
C GLN A 47 -1.17 -7.65 -24.76
N VAL A 48 -1.76 -8.00 -23.62
CA VAL A 48 -1.61 -9.33 -23.02
C VAL A 48 -2.95 -10.04 -23.16
N GLU A 49 -2.90 -11.29 -23.60
CA GLU A 49 -4.08 -12.15 -23.60
C GLU A 49 -4.56 -12.32 -22.15
N SER A 50 -5.81 -11.92 -21.91
CA SER A 50 -6.43 -11.99 -20.59
C SER A 50 -7.44 -13.11 -20.53
N ARG A 51 -7.60 -13.70 -19.35
CA ARG A 51 -8.66 -14.69 -19.09
C ARG A 51 -10.06 -14.07 -19.28
N PRO A 52 -11.08 -14.89 -19.61
CA PRO A 52 -12.46 -14.43 -19.67
C PRO A 52 -12.92 -13.79 -18.35
N GLY A 53 -13.64 -12.67 -18.46
CA GLY A 53 -14.17 -11.94 -17.30
C GLY A 53 -13.22 -10.88 -16.72
N THR A 54 -12.00 -10.75 -17.24
CA THR A 54 -11.08 -9.66 -16.88
C THR A 54 -11.64 -8.32 -17.33
N ALA A 55 -11.97 -7.46 -16.37
CA ALA A 55 -12.44 -6.10 -16.60
C ALA A 55 -11.29 -5.08 -16.56
N PHE A 56 -10.30 -5.30 -15.68
CA PHE A 56 -9.17 -4.40 -15.50
C PHE A 56 -7.85 -5.16 -15.45
N LEU A 57 -6.80 -4.56 -16.01
CA LEU A 57 -5.42 -4.99 -15.91
C LEU A 57 -4.62 -3.91 -15.20
N LEU A 58 -4.02 -4.26 -14.05
CA LEU A 58 -3.15 -3.36 -13.31
C LEU A 58 -1.78 -3.99 -13.10
N ARG A 59 -0.74 -3.19 -13.31
CA ARG A 59 0.62 -3.57 -13.00
C ARG A 59 0.87 -3.38 -11.51
N THR A 60 1.34 -4.43 -10.84
CA THR A 60 1.83 -4.30 -9.46
C THR A 60 3.09 -3.44 -9.45
N SER A 61 3.30 -2.69 -8.38
CA SER A 61 4.56 -1.95 -8.15
C SER A 61 5.75 -2.89 -7.82
N GLY A 62 5.51 -4.21 -7.80
CA GLY A 62 6.43 -5.22 -7.30
C GLY A 62 7.31 -5.83 -8.38
N SER A 63 8.43 -5.17 -8.70
CA SER A 63 9.76 -5.79 -8.81
C SER A 63 10.77 -4.69 -9.10
N SER A 64 11.93 -4.74 -8.43
CA SER A 64 13.08 -3.84 -8.61
C SER A 64 13.77 -3.96 -9.98
N THR A 65 13.04 -4.42 -11.00
CA THR A 65 13.47 -4.68 -12.38
C THR A 65 12.61 -3.94 -13.39
N GLY A 66 11.55 -3.21 -12.97
CA GLY A 66 10.60 -2.56 -13.88
C GLY A 66 9.57 -3.52 -14.51
N THR A 67 9.52 -4.78 -14.06
CA THR A 67 8.67 -5.85 -14.63
C THR A 67 7.60 -6.32 -13.64
N GLY A 68 6.86 -5.41 -13.02
CA GLY A 68 5.75 -5.79 -12.13
C GLY A 68 4.73 -6.69 -12.86
N SER A 69 4.20 -7.70 -12.17
CA SER A 69 3.19 -8.60 -12.74
C SER A 69 1.89 -7.84 -13.04
N LEU A 70 1.25 -8.20 -14.15
CA LEU A 70 -0.11 -7.73 -14.47
C LEU A 70 -1.13 -8.58 -13.74
N VAL A 71 -1.98 -7.94 -12.95
CA VAL A 71 -3.08 -8.56 -12.22
C VAL A 71 -4.35 -8.38 -13.03
N GLU A 72 -5.05 -9.50 -13.23
CA GLU A 72 -6.33 -9.59 -13.92
C GLU A 72 -7.46 -9.47 -12.91
N ILE A 73 -8.28 -8.45 -13.04
CA ILE A 73 -9.33 -8.13 -12.07
C ILE A 73 -10.70 -8.16 -12.75
N GLY A 74 -11.64 -8.90 -12.16
CA GLY A 74 -13.01 -9.00 -12.63
C GLY A 74 -13.96 -8.01 -11.93
N TRP A 75 -15.07 -7.68 -12.59
CA TRP A 75 -16.14 -6.89 -11.98
C TRP A 75 -16.69 -7.50 -10.67
N PRO A 76 -16.89 -8.83 -10.54
CA PRO A 76 -17.33 -9.42 -9.27
C PRO A 76 -16.42 -9.04 -8.09
N SER A 77 -15.09 -9.09 -8.26
CA SER A 77 -14.14 -8.75 -7.20
C SER A 77 -14.12 -7.26 -6.89
N ILE A 78 -14.26 -6.40 -7.91
CA ILE A 78 -14.40 -4.94 -7.73
C ILE A 78 -15.66 -4.62 -6.94
N ILE A 79 -16.80 -5.19 -7.32
CA ILE A 79 -18.09 -4.97 -6.68
C ILE A 79 -18.02 -5.44 -5.23
N ALA A 80 -17.52 -6.65 -4.97
CA ALA A 80 -17.35 -7.17 -3.62
C ALA A 80 -16.47 -6.27 -2.74
N SER A 81 -15.35 -5.78 -3.26
CA SER A 81 -14.47 -4.84 -2.55
C SER A 81 -15.17 -3.49 -2.27
N ALA A 82 -15.93 -2.97 -3.24
CA ALA A 82 -16.65 -1.71 -3.10
C ALA A 82 -17.78 -1.79 -2.07
N GLU A 83 -18.58 -2.86 -2.11
CA GLU A 83 -19.67 -3.09 -1.16
C GLU A 83 -19.15 -3.33 0.26
N ALA A 84 -18.12 -4.18 0.41
CA ALA A 84 -17.46 -4.40 1.70
C ALA A 84 -16.91 -3.09 2.29
N THR A 85 -16.35 -2.23 1.44
CA THR A 85 -15.88 -0.90 1.85
C THR A 85 -17.03 -0.01 2.27
N ALA A 86 -18.12 0.04 1.49
CA ALA A 86 -19.30 0.83 1.82
C ALA A 86 -19.87 0.39 3.17
N GLU A 87 -20.05 -0.91 3.40
CA GLU A 87 -20.50 -1.48 4.68
C GLU A 87 -19.58 -1.05 5.84
N ALA A 88 -18.27 -1.26 5.70
CA ALA A 88 -17.29 -0.92 6.74
C ALA A 88 -17.24 0.57 7.09
N LEU A 89 -17.55 1.45 6.12
CA LEU A 89 -17.60 2.90 6.32
C LEU A 89 -19.01 3.41 6.68
N GLY A 90 -20.00 2.51 6.75
CA GLY A 90 -21.38 2.80 7.15
C GLY A 90 -22.29 3.29 6.02
N GLY A 91 -21.93 3.06 4.75
CA GLY A 91 -22.71 3.32 3.54
C GLY A 91 -21.89 3.89 2.37
N HIS A 92 -22.50 3.98 1.18
CA HIS A 92 -21.87 4.63 0.01
C HIS A 92 -21.67 6.14 0.21
N GLY A 93 -20.73 6.71 -0.53
CA GLY A 93 -20.40 8.14 -0.49
C GLY A 93 -19.52 8.53 -1.67
N ARG A 94 -19.32 9.83 -1.84
CA ARG A 94 -18.46 10.38 -2.90
C ARG A 94 -16.99 10.18 -2.53
N TRP A 95 -16.20 9.61 -3.42
CA TRP A 95 -14.76 9.52 -3.22
C TRP A 95 -14.04 10.71 -3.84
N LEU A 96 -13.21 11.35 -3.03
CA LEU A 96 -12.28 12.40 -3.42
C LEU A 96 -11.04 11.74 -4.04
N ALA A 97 -10.95 11.75 -5.36
CA ALA A 97 -9.90 11.07 -6.10
C ALA A 97 -8.60 11.89 -6.08
N SER A 98 -7.69 11.52 -5.17
CA SER A 98 -6.39 12.19 -4.95
C SER A 98 -5.18 11.27 -5.14
N LEU A 99 -5.40 10.05 -5.63
CA LEU A 99 -4.37 9.03 -5.85
C LEU A 99 -4.33 8.63 -7.33
N PRO A 100 -3.14 8.27 -7.87
CA PRO A 100 -3.03 7.91 -9.27
C PRO A 100 -3.90 6.70 -9.61
N VAL A 101 -4.75 6.83 -10.64
CA VAL A 101 -5.74 5.79 -10.97
C VAL A 101 -5.13 4.53 -11.60
N HIS A 102 -3.86 4.57 -12.01
CA HIS A 102 -3.10 3.39 -12.43
C HIS A 102 -2.60 2.53 -11.26
N HIS A 103 -2.89 2.93 -10.02
CA HIS A 103 -2.77 2.08 -8.84
C HIS A 103 -4.15 1.71 -8.32
N ILE A 104 -4.28 0.50 -7.77
CA ILE A 104 -5.57 -0.02 -7.29
C ILE A 104 -6.25 0.91 -6.27
N ALA A 105 -5.48 1.61 -5.44
CA ALA A 105 -6.00 2.56 -4.47
C ALA A 105 -6.71 3.75 -5.15
N GLY A 106 -6.11 4.32 -6.22
CA GLY A 106 -6.73 5.39 -7.00
C GLY A 106 -7.88 4.87 -7.86
N LEU A 107 -7.71 3.73 -8.53
CA LEU A 107 -8.75 3.08 -9.31
C LEU A 107 -10.04 2.87 -8.50
N GLN A 108 -9.92 2.30 -7.29
CA GLN A 108 -11.07 2.04 -6.43
C GLN A 108 -11.82 3.31 -6.01
N THR A 109 -11.16 4.47 -5.86
CA THR A 109 -11.88 5.73 -5.59
C THR A 109 -12.86 6.08 -6.72
N VAL A 110 -12.44 5.85 -7.97
CA VAL A 110 -13.28 6.07 -9.15
C VAL A 110 -14.38 5.01 -9.25
N LEU A 111 -14.03 3.73 -9.14
CA LEU A 111 -14.99 2.63 -9.31
C LEU A 111 -16.07 2.62 -8.24
N ARG A 112 -15.75 2.94 -6.98
CA ARG A 112 -16.73 3.04 -5.90
C ARG A 112 -17.73 4.16 -6.13
N SER A 113 -17.28 5.29 -6.69
CA SER A 113 -18.19 6.39 -7.07
C SER A 113 -19.11 5.95 -8.21
N VAL A 114 -18.57 5.33 -9.26
CA VAL A 114 -19.37 4.79 -10.38
C VAL A 114 -20.40 3.77 -9.91
N LEU A 115 -20.02 2.83 -9.04
CA LEU A 115 -20.94 1.82 -8.50
C LEU A 115 -22.06 2.42 -7.65
N ALA A 116 -21.77 3.49 -6.91
CA ALA A 116 -22.75 4.26 -6.15
C ALA A 116 -23.62 5.19 -7.02
N GLY A 117 -23.40 5.24 -8.34
CA GLY A 117 -24.09 6.17 -9.24
C GLY A 117 -23.67 7.63 -9.05
N LEU A 118 -22.49 7.86 -8.48
CA LEU A 118 -21.92 9.18 -8.22
C LEU A 118 -20.81 9.50 -9.22
N GLU A 119 -20.69 10.77 -9.58
CA GLU A 119 -19.56 11.24 -10.37
C GLU A 119 -18.27 11.22 -9.51
N PRO A 120 -17.18 10.59 -9.99
CA PRO A 120 -15.88 10.68 -9.34
C PRO A 120 -15.39 12.13 -9.31
N LEU A 121 -14.87 12.58 -8.18
CA LEU A 121 -14.41 13.96 -8.02
C LEU A 121 -12.88 14.01 -7.96
N PRO A 122 -12.19 14.47 -9.02
CA PRO A 122 -10.79 14.84 -8.94
C PRO A 122 -10.57 15.81 -7.79
N TYR A 123 -9.62 15.52 -6.91
CA TYR A 123 -9.45 16.28 -5.68
C TYR A 123 -7.99 16.57 -5.38
N THR A 124 -7.66 17.86 -5.33
CA THR A 124 -6.42 18.35 -4.75
C THR A 124 -6.62 18.50 -3.24
N VAL A 125 -5.79 17.81 -2.47
CA VAL A 125 -5.81 17.91 -1.00
C VAL A 125 -5.68 19.37 -0.57
N GLY A 126 -6.66 19.87 0.17
CA GLY A 126 -6.75 21.27 0.61
C GLY A 126 -7.89 22.06 -0.02
N ASN A 127 -8.47 21.57 -1.12
CA ASN A 127 -9.68 22.15 -1.66
C ASN A 127 -10.87 21.96 -0.70
N PRO A 128 -11.91 22.80 -0.77
CA PRO A 128 -13.12 22.59 0.02
C PRO A 128 -13.73 21.21 -0.25
N VAL A 129 -14.07 20.49 0.83
CA VAL A 129 -14.79 19.22 0.76
C VAL A 129 -16.25 19.54 0.41
N PRO A 130 -16.83 18.87 -0.60
CA PRO A 130 -18.22 19.14 -0.99
C PRO A 130 -19.21 18.63 0.06
N ASP A 131 -20.43 19.17 0.02
CA ASP A 131 -21.52 18.73 0.88
C ASP A 131 -21.86 17.25 0.67
N GLY A 132 -22.32 16.62 1.75
CA GLY A 132 -22.69 15.21 1.78
C GLY A 132 -21.53 14.32 2.21
N ARG A 133 -21.75 13.01 2.08
CA ARG A 133 -20.82 12.01 2.60
C ARG A 133 -19.62 11.83 1.68
N CYS A 134 -18.42 12.15 2.18
CA CYS A 134 -17.19 12.13 1.42
C CYS A 134 -16.11 11.22 2.03
N TYR A 135 -15.40 10.50 1.16
CA TYR A 135 -14.29 9.63 1.54
C TYR A 135 -13.01 10.02 0.80
N LEU A 136 -11.87 9.86 1.46
CA LEU A 136 -10.55 10.17 0.91
C LEU A 136 -9.60 9.01 1.18
N SER A 137 -8.69 8.73 0.24
CA SER A 137 -7.59 7.78 0.44
C SER A 137 -6.26 8.52 0.43
N LEU A 138 -5.42 8.29 1.44
CA LEU A 138 -4.09 8.87 1.56
C LEU A 138 -3.04 7.77 1.81
N VAL A 139 -1.81 8.03 1.38
CA VAL A 139 -0.64 7.32 1.89
C VAL A 139 -0.05 8.05 3.11
N PRO A 140 0.72 7.38 3.99
CA PRO A 140 1.26 8.01 5.22
C PRO A 140 2.09 9.27 4.98
N THR A 141 2.81 9.36 3.85
CA THR A 141 3.57 10.55 3.49
C THR A 141 2.67 11.74 3.17
N GLN A 142 1.52 11.52 2.53
CA GLN A 142 0.52 12.56 2.31
C GLN A 142 -0.15 12.98 3.63
N LEU A 143 -0.47 12.03 4.50
CA LEU A 143 -1.03 12.34 5.82
C LEU A 143 -0.08 13.21 6.67
N ARG A 144 1.23 12.93 6.63
CA ARG A 144 2.23 13.76 7.30
C ARG A 144 2.25 15.19 6.75
N ARG A 145 2.14 15.36 5.42
CA ARG A 145 2.06 16.69 4.80
C ARG A 145 0.79 17.44 5.22
N VAL A 146 -0.34 16.74 5.32
CA VAL A 146 -1.59 17.30 5.83
C VAL A 146 -1.42 17.83 7.26
N LEU A 147 -0.78 17.08 8.16
CA LEU A 147 -0.59 17.55 9.54
C LEU A 147 0.39 18.72 9.69
N ALA A 148 1.35 18.82 8.77
CA ALA A 148 2.31 19.92 8.73
C ALA A 148 1.67 21.25 8.31
N ASP A 149 0.51 21.22 7.67
CA ASP A 149 -0.23 22.41 7.23
C ASP A 149 -1.58 22.51 7.95
N PRO A 150 -1.75 23.47 8.89
CA PRO A 150 -2.99 23.64 9.63
C PRO A 150 -4.23 23.83 8.74
N ALA A 151 -4.12 24.50 7.60
CA ALA A 151 -5.25 24.74 6.71
C ALA A 151 -5.68 23.46 5.99
N LEU A 152 -4.72 22.64 5.54
CA LEU A 152 -5.03 21.32 4.97
C LEU A 152 -5.67 20.41 6.01
N CYS A 153 -5.12 20.39 7.22
CA CYS A 153 -5.63 19.59 8.32
C CYS A 153 -7.08 19.98 8.66
N GLU A 154 -7.36 21.27 8.81
CA GLU A 154 -8.70 21.79 9.09
C GLU A 154 -9.70 21.42 7.98
N ALA A 155 -9.34 21.62 6.72
CA ALA A 155 -10.20 21.26 5.58
C ALA A 155 -10.63 19.79 5.61
N LEU A 156 -9.71 18.89 5.97
CA LEU A 156 -9.98 17.45 5.98
C LEU A 156 -10.73 16.94 7.22
N THR A 157 -10.96 17.76 8.25
CA THR A 157 -11.81 17.37 9.39
C THR A 157 -13.27 17.13 8.99
N SER A 158 -13.70 17.71 7.87
CA SER A 158 -15.05 17.57 7.31
C SER A 158 -15.26 16.27 6.52
N VAL A 159 -14.18 15.57 6.13
CA VAL A 159 -14.27 14.27 5.44
C VAL A 159 -14.80 13.20 6.40
N ASP A 160 -15.79 12.40 5.97
CA ASP A 160 -16.40 11.39 6.82
C ASP A 160 -15.41 10.33 7.27
N ARG A 161 -14.61 9.80 6.35
CA ARG A 161 -13.54 8.83 6.63
C ARG A 161 -12.37 9.03 5.67
N ILE A 162 -11.16 8.95 6.23
CA ILE A 162 -9.90 8.96 5.49
C ILE A 162 -9.27 7.57 5.61
N LEU A 163 -9.23 6.84 4.50
CA LEU A 163 -8.48 5.59 4.41
C LEU A 163 -6.99 5.90 4.33
N VAL A 164 -6.18 5.22 5.14
CA VAL A 164 -4.73 5.33 5.12
C VAL A 164 -4.12 3.97 4.86
N GLY A 165 -3.38 3.82 3.75
CA GLY A 165 -2.92 2.53 3.28
C GLY A 165 -1.70 2.57 2.34
N GLY A 166 -1.45 1.45 1.68
CA GLY A 166 -0.31 1.24 0.77
C GLY A 166 1.01 0.90 1.48
N GLN A 167 1.15 1.28 2.75
CA GLN A 167 2.27 0.93 3.62
C GLN A 167 1.89 1.05 5.10
N ALA A 168 2.75 0.52 5.98
CA ALA A 168 2.60 0.70 7.42
C ALA A 168 2.56 2.19 7.78
N THR A 169 1.63 2.56 8.66
CA THR A 169 1.49 3.94 9.14
C THR A 169 1.96 4.00 10.58
N PRO A 170 2.94 4.86 10.92
CA PRO A 170 3.44 4.96 12.29
C PRO A 170 2.33 5.27 13.30
N ALA A 171 2.32 4.58 14.44
CA ALA A 171 1.30 4.76 15.47
C ALA A 171 1.19 6.21 15.96
N ALA A 172 2.33 6.90 16.12
CA ALA A 172 2.38 8.31 16.50
C ALA A 172 1.67 9.21 15.48
N LEU A 173 1.85 8.94 14.18
CA LEU A 173 1.20 9.71 13.11
C LEU A 173 -0.33 9.52 13.14
N LEU A 174 -0.79 8.29 13.39
CA LEU A 174 -2.22 8.00 13.56
C LEU A 174 -2.81 8.68 14.79
N ALA A 175 -2.10 8.66 15.92
CA ALA A 175 -2.52 9.29 17.16
C ALA A 175 -2.66 10.82 16.99
N GLU A 176 -1.61 11.48 16.49
CA GLU A 176 -1.62 12.92 16.22
C GLU A 176 -2.76 13.31 15.26
N SER A 177 -2.98 12.53 14.20
CA SER A 177 -4.07 12.80 13.25
C SER A 177 -5.45 12.76 13.91
N ARG A 178 -5.69 11.78 14.77
CA ARG A 178 -6.96 11.63 15.49
C ARG A 178 -7.16 12.75 16.51
N GLU A 179 -6.10 13.17 17.20
CA GLU A 179 -6.15 14.33 18.11
C GLU A 179 -6.52 15.62 17.39
N ARG A 180 -6.13 15.75 16.12
CA ARG A 180 -6.49 16.88 15.24
C ARG A 180 -7.87 16.74 14.59
N GLY A 181 -8.66 15.74 15.00
CA GLY A 181 -10.04 15.54 14.56
C GLY A 181 -10.20 14.78 13.24
N LEU A 182 -9.12 14.24 12.66
CA LEU A 182 -9.20 13.45 11.43
C LEU A 182 -9.77 12.06 11.70
N ARG A 183 -10.73 11.64 10.88
CA ARG A 183 -11.46 10.37 11.02
C ARG A 183 -10.79 9.26 10.22
N LEU A 184 -9.67 8.75 10.73
CA LEU A 184 -8.84 7.77 10.02
C LEU A 184 -9.34 6.34 10.15
N VAL A 185 -9.17 5.57 9.06
CA VAL A 185 -9.27 4.11 9.02
C VAL A 185 -8.01 3.57 8.35
N THR A 186 -7.28 2.71 9.06
CA THR A 186 -6.09 2.06 8.47
C THR A 186 -6.51 0.90 7.58
N THR A 187 -5.85 0.70 6.46
CA THR A 187 -6.22 -0.37 5.51
C THR A 187 -5.02 -1.23 5.14
N TYR A 188 -5.25 -2.54 5.08
CA TYR A 188 -4.35 -3.51 4.47
C TYR A 188 -5.01 -4.16 3.25
N GLY A 189 -4.22 -4.30 2.20
CA GLY A 189 -4.63 -4.83 0.90
C GLY A 189 -3.68 -4.41 -0.21
N MET A 190 -3.93 -4.94 -1.40
CA MET A 190 -3.05 -4.85 -2.55
C MET A 190 -3.85 -4.94 -3.86
N THR A 191 -3.16 -4.96 -4.99
CA THR A 191 -3.82 -5.07 -6.31
C THR A 191 -4.58 -6.39 -6.43
N GLU A 192 -4.00 -7.46 -5.90
CA GLU A 192 -4.51 -8.83 -5.89
C GLU A 192 -5.76 -9.01 -5.02
N THR A 193 -6.08 -8.04 -4.16
CA THR A 193 -7.29 -8.03 -3.32
C THR A 193 -8.24 -6.89 -3.69
N CYS A 194 -8.07 -6.33 -4.89
CA CYS A 194 -8.87 -5.20 -5.38
C CYS A 194 -8.89 -3.99 -4.43
N GLY A 195 -7.78 -3.73 -3.73
CA GLY A 195 -7.66 -2.67 -2.74
C GLY A 195 -7.68 -3.20 -1.31
N GLY A 196 -7.99 -2.32 -0.36
CA GLY A 196 -8.04 -2.69 1.06
C GLY A 196 -9.16 -3.69 1.37
N CYS A 197 -8.83 -4.79 2.03
CA CYS A 197 -9.75 -5.84 2.46
C CYS A 197 -9.70 -6.12 3.98
N VAL A 198 -8.80 -5.45 4.70
CA VAL A 198 -8.70 -5.50 6.16
C VAL A 198 -8.59 -4.06 6.69
N TYR A 199 -9.56 -3.61 7.47
CA TYR A 199 -9.67 -2.24 8.00
C TYR A 199 -9.46 -2.24 9.50
N ASP A 200 -8.54 -1.41 10.00
CA ASP A 200 -8.10 -1.40 11.40
C ASP A 200 -7.75 -2.80 11.93
N GLY A 201 -7.10 -3.61 11.10
CA GLY A 201 -6.71 -4.98 11.40
C GLY A 201 -7.86 -5.99 11.41
N ARG A 202 -9.07 -5.64 10.96
CA ARG A 202 -10.22 -6.55 10.86
C ARG A 202 -10.63 -6.76 9.40
N PRO A 203 -10.86 -8.00 8.95
CA PRO A 203 -11.37 -8.23 7.60
C PRO A 203 -12.75 -7.56 7.41
N ILE A 204 -13.05 -7.11 6.19
CA ILE A 204 -14.32 -6.48 5.82
C ILE A 204 -15.10 -7.32 4.80
N GLY A 205 -16.44 -7.18 4.80
CA GLY A 205 -17.33 -7.99 3.98
C GLY A 205 -17.12 -9.49 4.21
N GLU A 206 -17.07 -10.26 3.14
CA GLU A 206 -16.84 -11.71 3.17
C GLU A 206 -15.35 -12.10 3.13
N THR A 207 -14.45 -11.16 3.40
CA THR A 207 -13.01 -11.47 3.44
C THR A 207 -12.70 -12.33 4.66
N THR A 208 -11.91 -13.38 4.48
CA THR A 208 -11.28 -14.12 5.58
C THR A 208 -9.77 -14.00 5.49
N ILE A 209 -9.13 -14.10 6.66
CA ILE A 209 -7.68 -14.06 6.78
C ILE A 209 -7.20 -15.25 7.62
N ALA A 210 -6.08 -15.83 7.22
CA ALA A 210 -5.42 -16.92 7.93
C ALA A 210 -3.89 -16.75 7.86
N LEU A 211 -3.18 -17.57 8.63
CA LEU A 211 -1.72 -17.66 8.57
C LEU A 211 -1.30 -19.07 8.15
N GLU A 212 -0.45 -19.16 7.12
CA GLU A 212 0.21 -20.41 6.72
C GLU A 212 1.72 -20.17 6.69
N GLU A 213 2.47 -20.91 7.52
CA GLU A 213 3.93 -20.73 7.65
C GLU A 213 4.34 -19.27 7.92
N GLY A 214 3.52 -18.53 8.67
CA GLY A 214 3.70 -17.12 8.98
C GLY A 214 3.28 -16.13 7.88
N ARG A 215 2.84 -16.62 6.71
CA ARG A 215 2.30 -15.80 5.61
C ARG A 215 0.83 -15.49 5.82
N ILE A 216 0.44 -14.26 5.51
CA ILE A 216 -0.97 -13.87 5.47
C ILE A 216 -1.62 -14.49 4.24
N ILE A 217 -2.68 -15.26 4.46
CA ILE A 217 -3.59 -15.78 3.43
C ILE A 217 -4.85 -14.93 3.45
N ILE A 218 -5.32 -14.55 2.26
CA ILE A 218 -6.55 -13.78 2.08
C ILE A 218 -7.47 -14.57 1.19
N GLU A 219 -8.69 -14.80 1.66
CA GLU A 219 -9.73 -15.52 0.93
C GLU A 219 -11.00 -14.66 0.85
N GLY A 220 -11.79 -14.89 -0.18
CA GLY A 220 -13.09 -14.24 -0.37
C GLY A 220 -13.24 -13.56 -1.72
N PRO A 221 -14.42 -12.97 -1.97
CA PRO A 221 -14.78 -12.46 -3.29
C PRO A 221 -13.95 -11.25 -3.73
N VAL A 222 -13.25 -10.60 -2.80
CA VAL A 222 -12.35 -9.45 -3.08
C VAL A 222 -11.07 -9.85 -3.83
N VAL A 223 -10.72 -11.14 -3.85
CA VAL A 223 -9.51 -11.63 -4.51
C VAL A 223 -9.66 -11.49 -6.03
N ALA A 224 -8.63 -10.95 -6.67
CA ALA A 224 -8.53 -10.80 -8.11
C ALA A 224 -8.52 -12.16 -8.82
N LEU A 225 -8.65 -12.18 -10.15
CA LEU A 225 -8.72 -13.45 -10.87
C LEU A 225 -7.37 -14.17 -10.93
N GLY A 226 -6.26 -13.43 -11.00
CA GLY A 226 -4.92 -14.00 -11.04
C GLY A 226 -3.91 -13.06 -11.67
N TYR A 227 -2.67 -13.53 -11.82
CA TYR A 227 -1.69 -12.86 -12.68
C TYR A 227 -1.85 -13.29 -14.13
N ALA A 228 -1.65 -12.37 -15.08
CA ALA A 228 -1.70 -12.67 -16.50
C ALA A 228 -0.69 -13.77 -16.87
N GLY A 229 -1.15 -14.79 -17.60
CA GLY A 229 -0.34 -15.96 -17.96
C GLY A 229 -0.08 -16.96 -16.81
N GLN A 230 -0.71 -16.79 -15.65
CA GLN A 230 -0.59 -17.72 -14.51
C GLN A 230 -1.95 -18.30 -14.10
N ALA A 231 -1.91 -19.31 -13.24
CA ALA A 231 -3.09 -19.94 -12.67
C ALA A 231 -4.02 -18.92 -11.96
N SER A 232 -5.30 -19.25 -11.90
CA SER A 232 -6.28 -18.49 -11.11
C SER A 232 -5.95 -18.51 -9.63
N PHE A 233 -6.23 -17.40 -8.95
CA PHE A 233 -6.24 -17.35 -7.49
C PHE A 233 -7.45 -18.10 -6.92
N ASP A 234 -8.53 -18.24 -7.69
CA ASP A 234 -9.73 -18.99 -7.30
C ASP A 234 -10.28 -18.59 -5.91
N GLY A 235 -10.37 -17.28 -5.67
CA GLY A 235 -10.86 -16.73 -4.41
C GLY A 235 -9.87 -16.82 -3.24
N ARG A 236 -8.64 -17.30 -3.46
CA ARG A 236 -7.61 -17.47 -2.44
C ARG A 236 -6.25 -16.92 -2.86
N PHE A 237 -5.67 -16.05 -2.05
CA PHE A 237 -4.38 -15.43 -2.33
C PHE A 237 -3.41 -15.60 -1.16
N VAL A 238 -2.26 -16.22 -1.46
CA VAL A 238 -1.12 -16.36 -0.54
C VAL A 238 -0.22 -15.15 -0.71
N THR A 239 -0.12 -14.30 0.31
CA THR A 239 0.72 -13.10 0.23
C THR A 239 2.19 -13.42 0.50
N ASN A 240 3.06 -12.46 0.20
CA ASN A 240 4.45 -12.43 0.66
C ASN A 240 4.62 -11.60 1.94
N ASP A 241 3.52 -11.28 2.62
CA ASP A 241 3.53 -10.49 3.84
C ASP A 241 3.44 -11.44 5.04
N ALA A 242 4.32 -11.23 6.02
CA ALA A 242 4.28 -11.91 7.30
C ALA A 242 3.30 -11.21 8.23
N GLY A 243 2.59 -11.97 9.06
CA GLY A 243 1.60 -11.40 9.98
C GLY A 243 1.39 -12.20 11.24
N GLU A 244 0.77 -11.54 12.21
CA GLU A 244 0.24 -12.14 13.44
C GLU A 244 -1.25 -11.85 13.55
N ILE A 245 -2.01 -12.84 14.01
CA ILE A 245 -3.45 -12.69 14.26
C ILE A 245 -3.68 -13.02 15.74
N THR A 246 -4.12 -12.02 16.50
CA THR A 246 -4.62 -12.21 17.87
C THR A 246 -6.11 -11.88 17.89
N ASP A 247 -6.48 -10.61 18.12
CA ASP A 247 -7.83 -10.07 17.90
C ASP A 247 -7.97 -9.34 16.56
N ARG A 248 -6.82 -8.91 16.02
CA ARG A 248 -6.63 -8.15 14.78
C ARG A 248 -5.40 -8.68 14.07
N LEU A 249 -5.36 -8.45 12.77
CA LEU A 249 -4.19 -8.65 11.94
C LEU A 249 -3.17 -7.55 12.22
N THR A 250 -1.95 -7.96 12.56
CA THR A 250 -0.76 -7.12 12.53
C THR A 250 0.14 -7.60 11.41
N VAL A 251 0.44 -6.73 10.44
CA VAL A 251 1.40 -7.03 9.36
C VAL A 251 2.80 -6.75 9.88
N LEU A 252 3.63 -7.77 9.94
CA LEU A 252 4.99 -7.70 10.48
C LEU A 252 6.00 -7.18 9.47
N GLY A 253 5.78 -7.42 8.17
CA GLY A 253 6.70 -7.06 7.09
C GLY A 253 6.55 -7.96 5.88
N ARG A 254 7.46 -7.83 4.91
CA ARG A 254 7.55 -8.77 3.78
C ARG A 254 8.56 -9.85 4.06
N ILE A 255 8.22 -11.09 3.73
CA ILE A 255 9.13 -12.23 3.89
C ILE A 255 10.35 -12.07 2.98
N ASP A 256 10.19 -11.48 1.80
CA ASP A 256 11.30 -11.19 0.88
C ASP A 256 12.32 -10.18 1.45
N ASP A 257 11.94 -9.44 2.50
CA ASP A 257 12.79 -8.47 3.20
C ASP A 257 13.33 -9.03 4.53
N ALA A 258 12.99 -10.26 4.91
CA ALA A 258 13.44 -10.88 6.15
C ALA A 258 14.97 -11.04 6.16
N ILE A 259 15.58 -10.82 7.33
CA ILE A 259 17.03 -10.92 7.51
C ILE A 259 17.32 -12.12 8.42
N THR A 260 18.24 -12.99 7.99
CA THR A 260 18.66 -14.13 8.83
C THR A 260 19.98 -13.80 9.52
N THR A 261 19.92 -13.48 10.81
CA THR A 261 21.06 -13.05 11.61
C THR A 261 21.24 -13.94 12.85
N GLY A 262 22.41 -14.56 13.00
CA GLY A 262 22.71 -15.40 14.16
C GLY A 262 21.78 -16.61 14.31
N GLY A 263 21.31 -17.19 13.20
CA GLY A 263 20.40 -18.33 13.19
C GLY A 263 18.93 -17.99 13.43
N LEU A 264 18.58 -16.70 13.55
CA LEU A 264 17.20 -16.22 13.70
C LEU A 264 16.80 -15.40 12.48
N THR A 265 15.55 -15.57 12.03
CA THR A 265 14.96 -14.76 10.97
C THR A 265 14.15 -13.64 11.59
N ILE A 266 14.50 -12.40 11.25
CA ILE A 266 13.85 -11.19 11.76
C ILE A 266 13.19 -10.39 10.62
N MET A 267 12.12 -9.67 10.96
CA MET A 267 11.49 -8.70 10.06
C MET A 267 12.07 -7.30 10.33
N PRO A 268 12.90 -6.71 9.45
CA PRO A 268 13.56 -5.43 9.71
C PRO A 268 12.60 -4.27 9.94
N THR A 269 11.40 -4.35 9.35
CA THR A 269 10.29 -3.40 9.55
C THR A 269 9.95 -3.16 11.02
N LEU A 270 10.05 -4.18 11.89
CA LEU A 270 9.81 -4.00 13.32
C LEU A 270 10.87 -3.10 13.98
N LEU A 271 12.14 -3.20 13.55
CA LEU A 271 13.19 -2.28 14.01
C LEU A 271 12.98 -0.88 13.44
N GLU A 272 12.57 -0.77 12.19
CA GLU A 272 12.35 0.51 11.50
C GLU A 272 11.23 1.31 12.16
N ASP A 273 10.12 0.65 12.52
CA ASP A 273 9.00 1.25 13.24
C ASP A 273 9.42 1.73 14.63
N LEU A 274 10.19 0.90 15.36
CA LEU A 274 10.76 1.28 16.65
C LEU A 274 11.68 2.52 16.52
N VAL A 275 12.52 2.57 15.50
CA VAL A 275 13.44 3.70 15.30
C VAL A 275 12.68 4.94 14.91
N ALA A 276 11.67 4.82 14.03
CA ALA A 276 10.80 5.93 13.65
C ALA A 276 10.06 6.51 14.88
N GLU A 277 9.63 5.67 15.82
CA GLU A 277 9.06 6.11 17.10
C GLU A 277 10.08 6.89 17.95
N LEU A 278 11.34 6.43 17.99
CA LEU A 278 12.38 7.03 18.82
C LEU A 278 12.95 8.34 18.26
N THR A 279 13.02 8.48 16.94
CA THR A 279 13.72 9.59 16.27
C THR A 279 12.78 10.53 15.51
N GLY A 280 11.56 10.09 15.20
CA GLY A 280 10.64 10.82 14.32
C GLY A 280 11.03 10.78 12.84
N THR A 281 12.09 10.05 12.48
CA THR A 281 12.64 9.98 11.12
C THR A 281 12.63 8.55 10.58
N PRO A 282 12.45 8.36 9.25
CA PRO A 282 12.62 7.07 8.60
C PRO A 282 14.01 6.44 8.82
N SER A 283 14.02 5.12 8.78
CA SER A 283 15.22 4.30 8.76
C SER A 283 14.99 3.05 7.91
N VAL A 284 16.05 2.35 7.55
CA VAL A 284 15.99 1.07 6.82
C VAL A 284 17.03 0.10 7.36
N GLY A 285 16.57 -1.07 7.77
CA GLY A 285 17.39 -2.21 8.16
C GLY A 285 17.88 -2.98 6.93
N VAL A 286 19.11 -3.46 6.93
CA VAL A 286 19.67 -4.20 5.79
C VAL A 286 20.46 -5.39 6.32
N GLY A 287 20.17 -6.57 5.77
CA GLY A 287 21.01 -7.75 5.89
C GLY A 287 22.23 -7.62 4.98
N VAL A 288 23.42 -7.59 5.57
CA VAL A 288 24.68 -7.61 4.83
C VAL A 288 25.37 -8.94 5.11
N PRO A 289 25.82 -9.69 4.09
CA PRO A 289 26.55 -10.94 4.31
C PRO A 289 27.70 -10.77 5.31
N ASP A 290 27.81 -11.71 6.23
CA ASP A 290 28.78 -11.69 7.32
C ASP A 290 29.15 -13.12 7.73
N GLU A 291 30.43 -13.38 7.98
CA GLU A 291 30.94 -14.74 8.28
C GLU A 291 30.47 -15.26 9.64
N GLU A 292 30.24 -14.38 10.63
CA GLU A 292 29.83 -14.76 11.98
C GLU A 292 28.30 -14.90 12.07
N TRP A 293 27.57 -13.99 11.43
CA TRP A 293 26.13 -13.86 11.61
C TRP A 293 25.29 -14.43 10.46
N GLY A 294 25.91 -14.84 9.35
CA GLY A 294 25.25 -15.12 8.08
C GLY A 294 24.88 -13.80 7.39
N GLU A 295 23.97 -13.05 8.00
CA GLU A 295 23.76 -11.63 7.72
C GLU A 295 23.91 -10.81 8.99
N ARG A 296 24.73 -9.76 8.96
CA ARG A 296 24.74 -8.73 10.00
C ARG A 296 23.70 -7.67 9.68
N LEU A 297 22.90 -7.32 10.68
CA LEU A 297 21.91 -6.24 10.57
C LEU A 297 22.60 -4.86 10.62
N VAL A 298 22.49 -4.10 9.53
CA VAL A 298 22.91 -2.70 9.43
C VAL A 298 21.67 -1.81 9.38
N LEU A 299 21.59 -0.81 10.24
CA LEU A 299 20.51 0.18 10.20
C LEU A 299 21.01 1.48 9.58
N VAL A 300 20.33 1.95 8.54
CA VAL A 300 20.58 3.25 7.91
C VAL A 300 19.49 4.24 8.32
N THR A 301 19.87 5.41 8.80
CA THR A 301 18.95 6.44 9.32
C THR A 301 19.02 7.71 8.47
N GLU A 302 17.89 8.41 8.29
CA GLU A 302 17.84 9.65 7.48
C GLU A 302 18.55 10.86 8.15
N GLY A 303 19.05 10.69 9.38
CA GLY A 303 19.85 11.69 10.09
C GLY A 303 20.74 11.03 11.15
N ARG A 304 21.54 11.82 11.88
CA ARG A 304 22.36 11.27 12.97
C ARG A 304 21.48 10.70 14.07
N ALA A 305 21.71 9.43 14.43
CA ALA A 305 20.98 8.75 15.48
C ALA A 305 21.92 8.19 16.57
N ASP A 306 21.44 8.16 17.81
CA ASP A 306 22.18 7.54 18.92
C ASP A 306 22.12 6.01 18.81
N ALA A 307 23.17 5.45 18.22
CA ALA A 307 23.32 4.01 18.02
C ALA A 307 23.24 3.21 19.33
N ARG A 308 23.72 3.76 20.46
CA ARG A 308 23.66 3.07 21.76
C ARG A 308 22.21 3.00 22.25
N ARG A 309 21.48 4.11 22.13
CA ARG A 309 20.05 4.15 22.47
C ARG A 309 19.24 3.19 21.60
N ILE A 310 19.44 3.20 20.28
CA ILE A 310 18.74 2.29 19.36
C ILE A 310 18.98 0.84 19.73
N ARG A 311 20.24 0.41 19.89
CA ARG A 311 20.57 -0.97 20.27
C ARG A 311 19.95 -1.36 21.61
N LYS A 312 19.99 -0.48 22.61
CA LYS A 312 19.38 -0.73 23.92
C LYS A 312 17.87 -0.94 23.80
N GLN A 313 17.18 -0.10 23.05
CA GLN A 313 15.73 -0.18 22.88
C GLN A 313 15.31 -1.40 22.05
N ALA A 314 16.06 -1.72 20.99
CA ALA A 314 15.82 -2.92 20.18
C ALA A 314 15.90 -4.19 21.04
N LYS A 315 16.97 -4.32 21.85
CA LYS A 315 17.12 -5.43 22.81
C LYS A 315 15.97 -5.56 23.78
N LEU A 316 15.52 -4.42 24.31
CA LEU A 316 14.48 -4.38 25.33
C LEU A 316 13.09 -4.71 24.78
N ARG A 317 12.77 -4.26 23.57
CA ARG A 317 11.40 -4.30 23.02
C ARG A 317 11.18 -5.40 21.99
N LEU A 318 12.21 -5.80 21.26
CA LEU A 318 12.10 -6.73 20.12
C LEU A 318 12.96 -7.98 20.26
N GLY A 319 14.08 -7.90 20.99
CA GLY A 319 15.02 -9.01 21.15
C GLY A 319 16.45 -8.64 20.81
N ALA A 320 17.40 -9.50 21.16
CA ALA A 320 18.83 -9.23 20.99
C ALA A 320 19.29 -9.25 19.52
N GLU A 321 18.65 -10.08 18.72
CA GLU A 321 18.75 -10.25 17.28
C GLU A 321 18.36 -8.98 16.52
N TYR A 322 17.45 -8.18 17.08
CA TYR A 322 17.04 -6.88 16.52
C TYR A 322 18.04 -5.75 16.80
N ALA A 323 19.08 -5.97 17.60
CA ALA A 323 20.09 -4.95 17.87
C ALA A 323 21.05 -4.81 16.66
N PRO A 324 21.02 -3.69 15.92
CA PRO A 324 21.83 -3.55 14.71
C PRO A 324 23.32 -3.59 15.04
N LYS A 325 24.08 -4.39 14.29
CA LYS A 325 25.54 -4.51 14.43
C LYS A 325 26.25 -3.23 14.00
N GLU A 326 25.61 -2.44 13.16
CA GLU A 326 26.07 -1.13 12.68
C GLU A 326 24.89 -0.19 12.52
N VAL A 327 25.05 1.08 12.89
CA VAL A 327 24.08 2.14 12.66
C VAL A 327 24.82 3.26 11.94
N ILE A 328 24.36 3.60 10.74
CA ILE A 328 24.93 4.66 9.90
C ILE A 328 23.83 5.62 9.45
N SER A 329 24.22 6.83 9.08
CA SER A 329 23.33 7.83 8.48
C SER A 329 23.37 7.76 6.96
N ALA A 330 22.31 8.25 6.30
CA ALA A 330 22.27 8.40 4.84
C ALA A 330 23.45 9.26 4.35
N ALA A 331 23.81 10.31 5.08
CA ALA A 331 24.97 11.16 4.79
C ALA A 331 26.30 10.39 4.77
N GLU A 332 26.48 9.39 5.64
CA GLU A 332 27.67 8.53 5.62
C GLU A 332 27.73 7.61 4.38
N LEU A 333 26.59 7.36 3.73
CA LEU A 333 26.51 6.68 2.43
C LEU A 333 26.61 7.64 1.23
N GLY A 334 26.89 8.92 1.47
CA GLY A 334 26.92 9.95 0.43
C GLY A 334 25.54 10.34 -0.10
N LEU A 335 24.48 10.10 0.67
CA LEU A 335 23.10 10.41 0.32
C LEU A 335 22.59 11.61 1.13
N GLU A 336 21.82 12.48 0.47
CA GLU A 336 21.09 13.56 1.16
C GLU A 336 19.86 13.03 1.90
N ALA A 337 19.22 11.99 1.35
CA ALA A 337 18.04 11.33 1.92
C ALA A 337 18.01 9.85 1.51
N LEU A 338 17.20 9.03 2.19
CA LEU A 338 17.03 7.63 1.82
C LEU A 338 16.37 7.53 0.43
N PRO A 339 16.89 6.69 -0.49
CA PRO A 339 16.31 6.57 -1.82
C PRO A 339 14.93 5.95 -1.73
N LEU A 340 13.97 6.49 -2.50
CA LEU A 340 12.61 5.98 -2.58
C LEU A 340 12.37 5.32 -3.95
N ARG A 341 11.54 4.28 -3.98
CA ARG A 341 10.95 3.73 -5.21
C ARG A 341 9.82 4.62 -5.70
N ASP A 342 9.33 4.40 -6.91
CA ASP A 342 8.13 5.08 -7.46
C ASP A 342 6.91 4.98 -6.54
N SER A 343 6.80 3.88 -5.78
CA SER A 343 5.77 3.68 -4.75
C SER A 343 5.90 4.58 -3.51
N GLY A 344 6.96 5.38 -3.40
CA GLY A 344 7.28 6.21 -2.22
C GLY A 344 7.93 5.46 -1.05
N LYS A 345 8.16 4.15 -1.16
CA LYS A 345 8.84 3.32 -0.14
C LYS A 345 10.36 3.43 -0.27
N VAL A 346 11.09 3.36 0.85
CA VAL A 346 12.56 3.29 0.84
C VAL A 346 13.03 2.08 0.04
N ASP A 347 13.99 2.28 -0.85
CA ASP A 347 14.57 1.21 -1.64
C ASP A 347 15.68 0.46 -0.87
N ARG A 348 15.25 -0.46 0.00
CA ARG A 348 16.12 -1.36 0.78
C ARG A 348 17.19 -2.05 -0.06
N ARG A 349 16.88 -2.43 -1.31
CA ARG A 349 17.81 -3.13 -2.22
C ARG A 349 18.93 -2.21 -2.69
N LEU A 350 18.59 -0.99 -3.11
CA LEU A 350 19.59 0.00 -3.50
C LEU A 350 20.50 0.35 -2.32
N VAL A 351 19.92 0.58 -1.13
CA VAL A 351 20.70 0.84 0.09
C VAL A 351 21.63 -0.34 0.40
N ALA A 352 21.15 -1.58 0.29
CA ALA A 352 21.98 -2.77 0.47
C ALA A 352 23.14 -2.86 -0.52
N GLN A 353 22.91 -2.54 -1.79
CA GLN A 353 23.97 -2.48 -2.80
C GLN A 353 25.00 -1.40 -2.49
N MET A 354 24.57 -0.23 -2.01
CA MET A 354 25.47 0.86 -1.64
C MET A 354 26.37 0.46 -0.45
N ILE A 355 25.80 -0.16 0.58
CA ILE A 355 26.59 -0.66 1.73
C ILE A 355 27.61 -1.72 1.30
N ARG A 356 27.25 -2.59 0.35
CA ARG A 356 28.16 -3.62 -0.17
C ARG A 356 29.26 -3.06 -1.08
N LYS A 357 29.03 -1.93 -1.76
CA LYS A 357 30.01 -1.27 -2.65
C LYS A 357 30.90 -0.26 -1.93
N GLY A 358 30.43 0.33 -0.82
CA GLY A 358 31.15 1.34 -0.04
C GLY A 358 32.15 0.76 0.97
N ARG A 359 32.42 -0.55 0.92
CA ARG A 359 33.42 -1.27 1.71
C ARG A 359 34.30 -2.08 0.77
#